data_AF-A0A3R9DXY3-F1
#
_entry.id   AF-A0A3R9DXY3-F1
#
_cell.length_a   1.000
_cell.length_b   1.000
_cell.length_c   1.000
_cell.angle_alpha   90.00
_cell.angle_beta   90.00
_cell.angle_gamma   90.00
#
_symmetry.space_group_name_H-M   'P 1'
#
loop_
_entity.id
_entity.type
_entity.pdbx_description
1 polymer ?
#
loop_
_entity_poly.entity_id
_entity_poly.type
_entity_poly.pdbx_seq_one_letter_code
_entity_poly.pdbx_strand_id
1 'polypeptide(L)'
;MTKQVINVGSAANDGSGTPARTAFQYINANFTELYDFLTGSTNGATIPTALPIAKGGTGATSATSARTALGLGTAATSTAQTSKTDTTQNSLMRNGAFGLGDSLATGTGAYALTESDASDYPPANGFVWSNTTASSTIPAYCCGLTMTRGGGVHAQILAAPSSHEIYYRVRHSNVNSGAYSLYKMWTQKNTTVDGNGFIKAASPIVKLFNDHIELNNDAEKQQITFDKLGVGDYLIQGSLGFAQEGWYIEVPKDANGNTVVAVEYSTLENGDISIKTYKRKFDIELAAIVGDHENPMDIPDGRWIDVRLHEELVLEETLPDDAE
;
A
#
# COMPACT_ATOMS: atom_id res chain seq x y z
N MET A 1 4.53 -30.84 -55.78
CA MET A 1 4.97 -31.72 -56.88
C MET A 1 6.19 -31.08 -57.53
N THR A 2 6.95 -31.81 -58.34
CA THR A 2 8.04 -31.21 -59.11
C THR A 2 7.45 -30.50 -60.32
N LYS A 3 7.88 -29.26 -60.58
CA LYS A 3 7.49 -28.48 -61.75
C LYS A 3 7.62 -29.32 -63.02
N GLN A 4 6.54 -29.43 -63.79
CA GLN A 4 6.57 -30.08 -65.09
C GLN A 4 7.14 -29.11 -66.13
N VAL A 5 8.07 -29.57 -66.99
CA VAL A 5 8.79 -28.75 -67.97
C VAL A 5 8.52 -29.26 -69.38
N ILE A 6 8.12 -28.35 -70.27
CA ILE A 6 7.94 -28.64 -71.69
C ILE A 6 9.31 -28.60 -72.38
N ASN A 7 9.71 -29.70 -73.01
CA ASN A 7 10.85 -29.71 -73.91
C ASN A 7 10.39 -29.27 -75.31
N VAL A 8 10.99 -28.22 -75.86
CA VAL A 8 10.62 -27.68 -77.18
C VAL A 8 11.34 -28.39 -78.35
N GLY A 9 12.24 -29.32 -78.04
CA GLY A 9 13.09 -29.97 -79.04
C GLY A 9 14.29 -29.11 -79.46
N SER A 10 15.18 -29.67 -80.27
CA SER A 10 16.39 -29.01 -80.77
C SER A 10 16.18 -28.32 -82.12
N ALA A 11 15.21 -28.79 -82.91
CA ALA A 11 14.79 -28.22 -84.18
C ALA A 11 13.30 -28.51 -84.47
N ALA A 12 12.72 -27.79 -85.42
CA ALA A 12 11.35 -28.04 -85.85
C ALA A 12 11.20 -29.47 -86.40
N ASN A 13 10.16 -30.18 -85.93
CA ASN A 13 9.81 -31.55 -86.35
C ASN A 13 10.88 -32.62 -86.07
N ASP A 14 11.81 -32.39 -85.14
CA ASP A 14 12.87 -33.36 -84.83
C ASP A 14 12.43 -34.54 -83.94
N GLY A 15 11.17 -34.54 -83.48
CA GLY A 15 10.59 -35.59 -82.64
C GLY A 15 11.14 -35.68 -81.21
N SER A 16 12.05 -34.79 -80.81
CA SER A 16 12.68 -34.79 -79.49
C SER A 16 11.93 -33.96 -78.45
N GLY A 17 10.99 -33.13 -78.88
CA GLY A 17 10.14 -32.30 -78.03
C GLY A 17 9.00 -33.05 -77.34
N THR A 18 8.44 -32.45 -76.28
CA THR A 18 7.25 -32.94 -75.59
C THR A 18 6.04 -32.87 -76.52
N PRO A 19 5.26 -33.96 -76.69
CA PRO A 19 4.05 -33.92 -77.50
C PRO A 19 3.06 -32.86 -77.00
N ALA A 20 2.36 -32.17 -77.91
CA ALA A 20 1.46 -31.06 -77.57
C ALA A 20 0.41 -31.43 -76.49
N ARG A 21 -0.17 -32.63 -76.57
CA ARG A 21 -1.12 -33.13 -75.56
C ARG A 21 -0.48 -33.22 -74.17
N THR A 22 0.71 -33.79 -74.08
CA THR A 22 1.47 -33.93 -72.83
C THR A 22 1.88 -32.55 -72.31
N ALA A 23 2.25 -31.62 -73.20
CA ALA A 23 2.53 -30.25 -72.83
C ALA A 23 1.31 -29.55 -72.19
N PHE A 24 0.09 -29.73 -72.74
CA PHE A 24 -1.13 -29.21 -72.13
C PHE A 24 -1.44 -29.86 -70.77
N GLN A 25 -1.17 -31.15 -70.59
CA GLN A 25 -1.29 -31.81 -69.29
C GLN A 25 -0.31 -31.22 -68.27
N TYR A 26 0.93 -30.95 -68.67
CA TYR A 26 1.93 -30.30 -67.82
C TYR A 26 1.49 -28.89 -67.40
N ILE A 27 0.93 -28.12 -68.34
CA ILE A 27 0.40 -26.79 -68.06
C ILE A 27 -0.72 -26.86 -67.02
N ASN A 28 -1.73 -27.71 -67.24
CA ASN A 28 -2.85 -27.84 -66.33
C ASN A 28 -2.40 -28.30 -64.94
N ALA A 29 -1.51 -29.30 -64.87
CA ALA A 29 -0.98 -29.80 -63.60
C ALA A 29 -0.24 -28.71 -62.81
N ASN A 30 0.60 -27.90 -63.49
CA ASN A 30 1.31 -26.79 -62.85
C ASN A 30 0.33 -25.70 -62.35
N PHE A 31 -0.72 -25.37 -63.10
CA PHE A 31 -1.73 -24.39 -62.66
C PHE A 31 -2.60 -24.90 -61.51
N THR A 32 -3.05 -26.16 -61.56
CA THR A 32 -3.77 -26.79 -60.44
C THR A 32 -2.90 -26.77 -59.18
N GLU A 33 -1.62 -27.09 -59.28
CA GLU A 33 -0.69 -27.02 -58.15
C GLU A 33 -0.60 -25.60 -57.56
N LEU A 34 -0.49 -24.56 -58.40
CA LEU A 34 -0.42 -23.17 -57.94
C LEU A 34 -1.73 -22.72 -57.27
N TYR A 35 -2.88 -23.03 -57.87
CA TYR A 35 -4.18 -22.68 -57.29
C TYR A 35 -4.41 -23.41 -55.98
N ASP A 36 -4.10 -24.69 -55.91
CA ASP A 36 -4.24 -25.48 -54.68
C ASP A 36 -3.31 -24.97 -53.59
N PHE A 37 -2.09 -24.58 -53.95
CA PHE A 37 -1.14 -23.99 -53.01
C PHE A 37 -1.61 -22.64 -52.45
N LEU A 38 -2.04 -21.72 -53.32
CA LEU A 38 -2.46 -20.37 -52.95
C LEU A 38 -3.80 -20.34 -52.20
N THR A 39 -4.70 -21.28 -52.51
CA THR A 39 -6.03 -21.40 -51.86
C THR A 39 -6.00 -22.30 -50.62
N GLY A 40 -5.00 -23.17 -50.49
CA GLY A 40 -4.92 -24.17 -49.43
C GLY A 40 -5.95 -25.30 -49.54
N SER A 41 -6.62 -25.44 -50.69
CA SER A 41 -7.66 -26.44 -50.95
C SER A 41 -7.34 -27.25 -52.19
N THR A 42 -7.74 -28.52 -52.25
CA THR A 42 -7.60 -29.35 -53.45
C THR A 42 -8.57 -28.89 -54.54
N ASN A 43 -8.08 -28.69 -55.77
CA ASN A 43 -8.79 -28.13 -56.91
C ASN A 43 -9.37 -26.72 -56.67
N GLY A 44 -8.58 -25.82 -56.09
CA GLY A 44 -8.97 -24.43 -55.89
C GLY A 44 -9.31 -23.74 -57.22
N ALA A 45 -10.48 -23.10 -57.31
CA ALA A 45 -10.94 -22.43 -58.53
C ALA A 45 -10.75 -20.90 -58.51
N THR A 46 -10.54 -20.31 -57.33
CA THR A 46 -10.48 -18.86 -57.14
C THR A 46 -9.31 -18.50 -56.24
N ILE A 47 -8.39 -17.66 -56.71
CA ILE A 47 -7.29 -17.14 -55.90
C ILE A 47 -7.85 -16.18 -54.83
N PRO A 48 -7.45 -16.30 -53.56
CA PRO A 48 -7.99 -15.45 -52.49
C PRO A 48 -7.51 -14.00 -52.62
N THR A 49 -8.34 -13.06 -52.14
CA THR A 49 -8.02 -11.61 -52.12
C THR A 49 -6.78 -11.28 -51.28
N ALA A 50 -6.46 -12.14 -50.30
CA ALA A 50 -5.22 -12.08 -49.52
C ALA A 50 -4.65 -13.49 -49.37
N LEU A 51 -3.33 -13.62 -49.47
CA LEU A 51 -2.66 -14.90 -49.30
C LEU A 51 -2.71 -15.32 -47.81
N PRO A 52 -3.04 -16.58 -47.47
CA PRO A 52 -3.05 -17.03 -46.08
C PRO A 52 -1.68 -16.91 -45.41
N ILE A 53 -1.65 -16.60 -44.11
CA ILE A 53 -0.39 -16.46 -43.33
C ILE A 53 0.49 -17.72 -43.46
N ALA A 54 -0.12 -18.91 -43.36
CA ALA A 54 0.57 -20.20 -43.48
C ALA A 54 1.19 -20.46 -44.88
N LYS A 55 0.89 -19.63 -45.87
CA LYS A 55 1.39 -19.71 -47.26
C LYS A 55 2.17 -18.47 -47.69
N GLY A 56 2.65 -17.67 -46.73
CA GLY A 56 3.45 -16.47 -47.02
C GLY A 56 2.64 -15.18 -47.06
N GLY A 57 1.44 -15.15 -46.47
CA GLY A 57 0.55 -13.98 -46.40
C GLY A 57 1.13 -12.70 -45.82
N THR A 58 2.28 -12.77 -45.16
CA THR A 58 3.03 -11.59 -44.68
C THR A 58 3.98 -11.01 -45.73
N GLY A 59 4.21 -11.70 -46.84
CA GLY A 59 5.19 -11.33 -47.87
C GLY A 59 6.65 -11.39 -47.40
N ALA A 60 6.90 -11.96 -46.22
CA ALA A 60 8.20 -11.91 -45.55
C ALA A 60 8.85 -13.29 -45.43
N THR A 61 10.16 -13.36 -45.61
CA THR A 61 10.97 -14.58 -45.49
C THR A 61 11.69 -14.72 -44.14
N SER A 62 11.52 -13.73 -43.24
CA SER A 62 12.08 -13.73 -41.88
C SER A 62 11.02 -13.35 -40.85
N ALA A 63 11.20 -13.80 -39.61
CA ALA A 63 10.30 -13.44 -38.50
C ALA A 63 10.25 -11.91 -38.26
N THR A 64 11.38 -11.21 -38.44
CA THR A 64 11.46 -9.75 -38.27
C THR A 64 10.66 -9.01 -39.33
N SER A 65 10.84 -9.37 -40.61
CA SER A 65 10.08 -8.76 -41.71
C SER A 65 8.58 -9.09 -41.62
N ALA A 66 8.23 -10.29 -41.14
CA ALA A 66 6.83 -10.68 -40.92
C ALA A 66 6.16 -9.83 -39.83
N ARG A 67 6.84 -9.60 -38.69
CA ARG A 67 6.33 -8.70 -37.63
C ARG A 67 6.16 -7.27 -38.14
N THR A 68 7.10 -6.80 -38.97
CA THR A 68 7.02 -5.46 -39.60
C THR A 68 5.82 -5.34 -40.52
N ALA A 69 5.57 -6.34 -41.37
CA ALA A 69 4.42 -6.38 -42.28
C ALA A 69 3.08 -6.39 -41.53
N LEU A 70 3.04 -6.99 -40.33
CA LEU A 70 1.88 -7.01 -39.45
C LEU A 70 1.75 -5.74 -38.58
N GLY A 71 2.66 -4.77 -38.70
CA GLY A 71 2.65 -3.54 -37.88
C GLY A 71 2.94 -3.76 -36.40
N LEU A 72 3.57 -4.89 -36.03
CA LEU A 72 3.85 -5.23 -34.65
C LEU A 72 5.03 -4.43 -34.11
N GLY A 73 4.86 -3.86 -32.92
CA GLY A 73 5.91 -3.13 -32.20
C GLY A 73 6.91 -4.02 -31.47
N THR A 74 7.81 -3.39 -30.72
CA THR A 74 8.93 -4.05 -29.99
C THR A 74 8.47 -5.07 -28.94
N ALA A 75 7.28 -4.89 -28.37
CA ALA A 75 6.70 -5.83 -27.41
C ALA A 75 6.51 -7.24 -28.00
N ALA A 76 6.33 -7.38 -29.32
CA ALA A 76 6.14 -8.68 -29.97
C ALA A 76 7.38 -9.60 -29.93
N THR A 77 8.53 -9.08 -29.50
CA THR A 77 9.78 -9.85 -29.32
C THR A 77 10.22 -9.96 -27.87
N SER A 78 9.56 -9.28 -26.96
CA SER A 78 9.90 -9.29 -25.55
C SER A 78 9.32 -10.53 -24.86
N THR A 79 10.10 -11.15 -23.98
CA THR A 79 9.62 -12.24 -23.13
C THR A 79 8.61 -11.68 -22.12
N ALA A 80 7.50 -12.38 -21.90
CA ALA A 80 6.58 -12.04 -20.82
C ALA A 80 7.05 -12.67 -19.50
N GLN A 81 6.79 -11.99 -18.38
CA GLN A 81 7.05 -12.56 -17.06
C GLN A 81 6.36 -13.91 -16.86
N THR A 82 7.08 -14.85 -16.23
CA THR A 82 6.62 -16.20 -15.95
C THR A 82 5.85 -16.30 -14.62
N SER A 83 6.09 -15.39 -13.68
CA SER A 83 5.42 -15.29 -12.38
C SER A 83 5.14 -13.83 -11.99
N LYS A 84 4.38 -13.59 -10.91
CA LYS A 84 4.14 -12.23 -10.37
C LYS A 84 5.37 -11.61 -9.70
N THR A 85 6.37 -12.43 -9.41
CA THR A 85 7.62 -12.07 -8.73
C THR A 85 8.83 -12.17 -9.64
N ASP A 86 8.61 -12.39 -10.94
CA ASP A 86 9.68 -12.56 -11.94
C ASP A 86 10.45 -11.27 -12.15
N THR A 87 11.72 -11.25 -11.72
CA THR A 87 12.62 -10.09 -11.79
C THR A 87 13.47 -10.07 -13.06
N THR A 88 13.19 -10.92 -14.05
CA THR A 88 13.95 -10.97 -15.30
C THR A 88 13.92 -9.62 -16.00
N GLN A 89 15.11 -9.07 -16.24
CA GLN A 89 15.27 -7.76 -16.87
C GLN A 89 14.68 -7.75 -18.29
N ASN A 90 14.05 -6.64 -18.67
CA ASN A 90 13.44 -6.40 -19.98
C ASN A 90 12.23 -7.29 -20.32
N SER A 91 11.70 -8.05 -19.36
CA SER A 91 10.46 -8.80 -19.54
C SER A 91 9.24 -7.88 -19.51
N LEU A 92 8.22 -8.20 -20.30
CA LEU A 92 6.91 -7.53 -20.24
C LEU A 92 6.22 -7.90 -18.93
N MET A 93 5.74 -6.88 -18.21
CA MET A 93 4.96 -7.10 -17.00
C MET A 93 3.60 -7.71 -17.32
N ARG A 94 3.22 -8.73 -16.56
CA ARG A 94 1.87 -9.31 -16.61
C ARG A 94 0.92 -8.58 -15.66
N ASN A 95 -0.39 -8.75 -15.84
CA ASN A 95 -1.34 -8.27 -14.83
C ASN A 95 -1.07 -8.95 -13.47
N GLY A 96 -1.03 -8.16 -12.39
CA GLY A 96 -0.64 -8.62 -11.05
C GLY A 96 0.88 -8.66 -10.79
N ALA A 97 1.72 -8.24 -11.74
CA ALA A 97 3.16 -8.17 -11.52
C ALA A 97 3.48 -7.26 -10.32
N PHE A 98 4.22 -7.78 -9.34
CA PHE A 98 4.58 -7.06 -8.12
C PHE A 98 3.38 -6.42 -7.39
N GLY A 99 2.19 -7.03 -7.52
CA GLY A 99 0.93 -6.57 -6.93
C GLY A 99 0.17 -5.50 -7.73
N LEU A 100 0.66 -5.07 -8.90
CA LEU A 100 -0.02 -4.08 -9.75
C LEU A 100 -1.15 -4.72 -10.57
N GLY A 101 -2.40 -4.29 -10.35
CA GLY A 101 -3.57 -4.74 -11.11
C GLY A 101 -4.07 -6.14 -10.75
N ASP A 102 -3.61 -6.68 -9.62
CA ASP A 102 -4.01 -8.00 -9.16
C ASP A 102 -5.46 -8.04 -8.65
N SER A 103 -6.04 -9.25 -8.64
CA SER A 103 -7.33 -9.49 -8.01
C SER A 103 -7.18 -9.41 -6.49
N LEU A 104 -8.11 -8.73 -5.81
CA LEU A 104 -8.15 -8.52 -4.35
C LEU A 104 -8.48 -9.80 -3.54
N ALA A 105 -8.26 -10.99 -4.10
CA ALA A 105 -8.52 -12.24 -3.41
C ALA A 105 -7.41 -12.56 -2.40
N THR A 106 -7.80 -12.87 -1.16
CA THR A 106 -6.93 -13.25 -0.05
C THR A 106 -5.88 -14.26 -0.51
N GLY A 107 -4.60 -13.96 -0.30
CA GLY A 107 -3.50 -14.91 -0.48
C GLY A 107 -3.02 -15.18 -1.92
N THR A 108 -3.49 -14.46 -2.95
CA THR A 108 -3.09 -14.78 -4.34
C THR A 108 -2.43 -13.66 -5.14
N GLY A 109 -2.24 -12.45 -4.58
CA GLY A 109 -1.93 -11.28 -5.42
C GLY A 109 -0.67 -10.44 -5.14
N ALA A 110 -0.11 -10.46 -3.95
CA ALA A 110 1.01 -9.56 -3.61
C ALA A 110 2.08 -10.27 -2.80
N TYR A 111 3.27 -9.67 -2.71
CA TYR A 111 4.36 -10.23 -1.92
C TYR A 111 4.02 -10.13 -0.43
N ALA A 112 3.86 -11.28 0.22
CA ALA A 112 3.64 -11.35 1.65
C ALA A 112 4.97 -11.06 2.37
N LEU A 113 5.00 -9.98 3.15
CA LEU A 113 6.12 -9.66 4.02
C LEU A 113 6.14 -10.63 5.18
N THR A 114 7.28 -11.26 5.37
CA THR A 114 7.57 -12.13 6.51
C THR A 114 8.68 -11.50 7.36
N GLU A 115 8.92 -12.01 8.57
CA GLU A 115 10.03 -11.55 9.43
C GLU A 115 11.41 -11.70 8.75
N SER A 116 11.59 -12.66 7.85
CA SER A 116 12.81 -12.72 7.04
C SER A 116 12.94 -11.53 6.11
N ASP A 117 11.84 -10.98 5.60
CA ASP A 117 11.83 -9.75 4.78
C ASP A 117 11.89 -8.46 5.61
N ALA A 118 11.81 -8.58 6.94
CA ALA A 118 12.09 -7.49 7.86
C ALA A 118 13.57 -7.37 8.19
N SER A 119 14.37 -8.40 7.91
CA SER A 119 15.81 -8.43 8.14
C SER A 119 16.62 -8.52 6.85
N ASP A 120 16.04 -9.06 5.78
CA ASP A 120 16.57 -9.10 4.42
C ASP A 120 15.67 -8.37 3.42
N TYR A 121 16.24 -8.05 2.25
CA TYR A 121 15.59 -7.25 1.22
C TYR A 121 14.61 -8.10 0.41
N PRO A 122 13.37 -7.61 0.13
CA PRO A 122 12.54 -8.26 -0.86
C PRO A 122 13.25 -8.20 -2.22
N PRO A 123 13.16 -9.25 -3.05
CA PRO A 123 13.95 -9.39 -4.28
C PRO A 123 13.56 -8.38 -5.38
N ALA A 124 12.47 -7.64 -5.20
CA ALA A 124 11.93 -6.68 -6.15
C ALA A 124 11.21 -5.51 -5.48
N ASN A 125 11.10 -4.39 -6.20
CA ASN A 125 10.21 -3.29 -5.85
C ASN A 125 8.77 -3.68 -6.16
N GLY A 126 7.82 -3.27 -5.32
CA GLY A 126 6.42 -3.67 -5.51
C GLY A 126 5.49 -3.38 -4.35
N PHE A 127 4.22 -3.73 -4.54
CA PHE A 127 3.22 -3.72 -3.49
C PHE A 127 3.37 -4.95 -2.59
N VAL A 128 3.24 -4.71 -1.30
CA VAL A 128 3.52 -5.66 -0.23
C VAL A 128 2.40 -5.65 0.79
N TRP A 129 2.25 -6.75 1.53
CA TRP A 129 1.24 -6.88 2.60
C TRP A 129 1.70 -7.87 3.68
N SER A 130 1.08 -7.87 4.85
CA SER A 130 1.30 -8.88 5.92
C SER A 130 -0.03 -9.53 6.33
N ASN A 131 0.02 -10.78 6.79
CA ASN A 131 -1.17 -11.58 7.12
C ASN A 131 -1.49 -11.66 8.61
N THR A 132 -0.55 -11.84 9.55
CA THR A 132 -0.88 -11.99 10.99
C THR A 132 0.24 -11.57 11.96
N THR A 133 -0.16 -11.30 13.22
CA THR A 133 0.55 -10.81 14.43
C THR A 133 1.56 -9.70 14.23
N ALA A 134 1.25 -8.52 14.78
CA ALA A 134 2.16 -7.40 14.81
C ALA A 134 3.46 -7.80 15.50
N SER A 135 4.59 -7.52 14.86
CA SER A 135 5.91 -7.68 15.46
C SER A 135 6.55 -6.32 15.69
N SER A 136 7.73 -6.33 16.31
CA SER A 136 8.54 -5.11 16.44
C SER A 136 9.02 -4.55 15.09
N THR A 137 8.90 -5.32 14.00
CA THR A 137 9.47 -4.97 12.70
C THR A 137 8.41 -4.83 11.59
N ILE A 138 7.26 -5.51 11.70
CA ILE A 138 6.16 -5.51 10.72
C ILE A 138 4.81 -5.29 11.45
N PRO A 139 4.01 -4.27 11.07
CA PRO A 139 2.65 -4.13 11.58
C PRO A 139 1.73 -5.25 11.10
N ALA A 140 0.77 -5.65 11.95
CA ALA A 140 -0.26 -6.62 11.57
C ALA A 140 -1.13 -6.09 10.41
N TYR A 141 -1.55 -7.00 9.52
CA TYR A 141 -2.50 -6.72 8.43
C TYR A 141 -2.15 -5.48 7.59
N CYS A 142 -0.86 -5.15 7.47
CA CYS A 142 -0.43 -3.95 6.78
C CYS A 142 -0.39 -4.16 5.27
N CYS A 143 -0.45 -3.06 4.53
CA CYS A 143 -0.20 -3.04 3.10
C CYS A 143 0.66 -1.83 2.74
N GLY A 144 1.42 -1.91 1.65
CA GLY A 144 2.35 -0.83 1.34
C GLY A 144 3.18 -1.04 0.11
N LEU A 145 4.28 -0.30 0.06
CA LEU A 145 5.22 -0.26 -1.05
C LEU A 145 6.64 -0.55 -0.54
N THR A 146 7.37 -1.39 -1.29
CA THR A 146 8.81 -1.58 -1.11
C THR A 146 9.60 -0.96 -2.26
N MET A 147 10.64 -0.21 -1.91
CA MET A 147 11.46 0.58 -2.83
C MET A 147 12.94 0.36 -2.54
N THR A 148 13.68 -0.15 -3.51
CA THR A 148 15.10 -0.49 -3.42
C THR A 148 15.90 0.41 -4.33
N ARG A 149 16.97 1.01 -3.79
CA ARG A 149 17.97 1.74 -4.58
C ARG A 149 19.05 0.81 -5.13
N GLY A 150 19.47 -0.18 -4.35
CA GLY A 150 20.54 -1.12 -4.67
C GLY A 150 20.91 -1.97 -3.45
N GLY A 151 21.90 -2.86 -3.58
CA GLY A 151 22.30 -3.78 -2.51
C GLY A 151 22.45 -3.09 -1.15
N GLY A 152 21.60 -3.47 -0.19
CA GLY A 152 21.61 -2.96 1.18
C GLY A 152 20.92 -1.61 1.42
N VAL A 153 20.30 -0.98 0.40
CA VAL A 153 19.63 0.32 0.53
C VAL A 153 18.19 0.27 0.01
N HIS A 154 17.22 0.41 0.91
CA HIS A 154 15.80 0.39 0.57
C HIS A 154 14.95 1.14 1.60
N ALA A 155 13.72 1.40 1.21
CA ALA A 155 12.71 2.09 1.98
C ALA A 155 11.35 1.42 1.78
N GLN A 156 10.55 1.40 2.84
CA GLN A 156 9.17 0.92 2.81
C GLN A 156 8.24 1.92 3.48
N ILE A 157 7.03 2.01 2.95
CA ILE A 157 5.90 2.70 3.57
C ILE A 157 4.80 1.66 3.74
N LEU A 158 4.30 1.50 4.96
CA LEU A 158 3.33 0.48 5.34
C LEU A 158 2.15 1.17 6.05
N ALA A 159 0.95 1.04 5.51
CA ALA A 159 -0.28 1.41 6.17
C ALA A 159 -0.84 0.19 6.91
N ALA A 160 -1.24 0.34 8.16
CA ALA A 160 -1.84 -0.69 9.00
C ALA A 160 -3.32 -0.31 9.24
N PRO A 161 -4.26 -0.81 8.42
CA PRO A 161 -5.66 -0.42 8.50
C PRO A 161 -6.29 -0.72 9.86
N SER A 162 -5.93 -1.82 10.51
CA SER A 162 -6.48 -2.20 11.81
C SER A 162 -6.19 -1.16 12.90
N SER A 163 -4.95 -0.64 12.96
CA SER A 163 -4.58 0.39 13.93
C SER A 163 -4.80 1.83 13.42
N HIS A 164 -5.13 2.01 12.15
CA HIS A 164 -5.21 3.32 11.47
C HIS A 164 -3.88 4.08 11.48
N GLU A 165 -2.77 3.35 11.41
CA GLU A 165 -1.43 3.92 11.50
C GLU A 165 -0.67 3.75 10.19
N ILE A 166 0.29 4.64 9.97
CA ILE A 166 1.21 4.56 8.85
C ILE A 166 2.62 4.52 9.41
N TYR A 167 3.44 3.66 8.83
CA TYR A 167 4.81 3.48 9.21
C TYR A 167 5.70 3.68 8.00
N TYR A 168 6.92 4.16 8.23
CA TYR A 168 8.01 4.04 7.27
C TYR A 168 9.18 3.33 7.92
N ARG A 169 9.98 2.67 7.10
CA ARG A 169 11.28 2.15 7.52
C ARG A 169 12.27 2.31 6.39
N VAL A 170 13.51 2.61 6.77
CA VAL A 170 14.63 2.79 5.85
C VAL A 170 15.82 2.01 6.39
N ARG A 171 16.56 1.39 5.49
CA ARG A 171 17.82 0.75 5.85
C ARG A 171 18.88 1.13 4.83
N HIS A 172 20.07 1.32 5.38
CA HIS A 172 21.28 1.46 4.62
C HIS A 172 22.36 0.63 5.31
N SER A 173 22.69 -0.53 4.73
CA SER A 173 23.55 -1.54 5.34
C SER A 173 24.91 -1.01 5.82
N ASN A 174 25.41 0.06 5.20
CA ASN A 174 26.73 0.64 5.52
C ASN A 174 26.68 1.88 6.42
N VAL A 175 25.50 2.42 6.71
CA VAL A 175 25.34 3.67 7.49
C VAL A 175 24.53 3.41 8.76
N ASN A 176 23.56 2.50 8.69
CA ASN A 176 22.67 2.12 9.77
C ASN A 176 22.49 0.60 9.70
N SER A 177 23.58 -0.10 10.01
CA SER A 177 23.75 -1.57 10.00
C SER A 177 22.92 -2.31 11.06
N GLY A 178 22.03 -1.62 11.78
CA GLY A 178 21.11 -2.21 12.76
C GLY A 178 19.85 -2.80 12.12
N ALA A 179 19.01 -3.42 12.97
CA ALA A 179 17.69 -3.91 12.58
C ALA A 179 16.81 -2.78 12.03
N TYR A 180 15.86 -3.13 11.15
CA TYR A 180 14.93 -2.18 10.55
C TYR A 180 14.09 -1.55 11.65
N SER A 181 14.41 -0.31 12.02
CA SER A 181 13.53 0.45 12.91
C SER A 181 12.29 0.86 12.13
N LEU A 182 11.15 0.42 12.63
CA LEU A 182 9.86 0.84 12.14
C LEU A 182 9.53 2.20 12.78
N TYR A 183 9.41 3.23 11.95
CA TYR A 183 9.07 4.58 12.39
C TYR A 183 7.60 4.85 12.12
N LYS A 184 6.85 5.11 13.19
CA LYS A 184 5.45 5.52 13.11
C LYS A 184 5.36 6.96 12.59
N MET A 185 4.57 7.18 11.55
CA MET A 185 4.26 8.52 11.06
C MET A 185 3.26 9.20 12.00
N TRP A 186 3.48 10.48 12.23
CA TRP A 186 2.52 11.32 12.94
C TRP A 186 1.41 11.75 11.99
N THR A 187 0.18 11.43 12.37
CA THR A 187 -1.05 11.73 11.64
C THR A 187 -2.06 12.32 12.62
N GLN A 188 -3.19 12.82 12.12
CA GLN A 188 -4.29 13.29 12.98
C GLN A 188 -4.89 12.17 13.85
N LYS A 189 -4.59 10.90 13.59
CA LYS A 189 -5.03 9.78 14.43
C LYS A 189 -4.24 9.69 15.74
N ASN A 190 -2.93 9.90 15.68
CA ASN A 190 -2.03 9.73 16.83
C ASN A 190 -1.41 11.04 17.34
N THR A 191 -1.73 12.17 16.70
CA THR A 191 -1.39 13.52 17.19
C THR A 191 -2.60 14.46 17.31
N THR A 192 -2.58 15.32 18.34
CA THR A 192 -3.51 16.43 18.57
C THR A 192 -2.74 17.75 18.47
N VAL A 193 -3.45 18.86 18.30
CA VAL A 193 -2.87 20.20 18.34
C VAL A 193 -3.40 20.90 19.58
N ASP A 194 -2.50 21.36 20.45
CA ASP A 194 -2.90 22.05 21.68
C ASP A 194 -3.44 23.46 21.40
N GLY A 195 -3.99 24.12 22.42
CA GLY A 195 -4.51 25.49 22.32
C GLY A 195 -3.49 26.55 21.87
N ASN A 196 -2.20 26.22 21.81
CA ASN A 196 -1.12 27.10 21.34
C ASN A 196 -0.59 26.71 19.95
N GLY A 197 -1.15 25.69 19.30
CA GLY A 197 -0.75 25.24 17.96
C GLY A 197 0.38 24.20 17.93
N PHE A 198 0.80 23.65 19.07
CA PHE A 198 1.83 22.61 19.11
C PHE A 198 1.23 21.20 18.91
N ILE A 199 1.91 20.39 18.10
CA ILE A 199 1.58 18.98 17.90
C ILE A 199 1.99 18.16 19.14
N LYS A 200 1.05 17.38 19.67
CA LYS A 200 1.23 16.50 20.83
C LYS A 200 0.65 15.11 20.58
N ALA A 201 1.03 14.11 21.36
CA ALA A 201 0.39 12.78 21.29
C ALA A 201 -1.12 12.87 21.59
N ALA A 202 -1.97 12.19 20.81
CA ALA A 202 -3.42 12.48 20.74
C ALA A 202 -4.36 11.61 21.56
N SER A 203 -3.91 10.53 22.19
CA SER A 203 -4.82 9.47 22.60
C SER A 203 -4.51 8.91 23.98
N PRO A 204 -5.55 8.56 24.77
CA PRO A 204 -6.93 9.09 24.75
C PRO A 204 -6.97 10.49 25.38
N ILE A 205 -7.83 11.40 24.91
CA ILE A 205 -7.90 12.78 25.45
C ILE A 205 -9.35 13.18 25.76
N VAL A 206 -9.52 13.76 26.94
CA VAL A 206 -10.72 14.47 27.39
C VAL A 206 -10.42 15.96 27.43
N LYS A 207 -11.21 16.78 26.74
CA LYS A 207 -11.21 18.23 26.96
C LYS A 207 -12.21 18.55 28.06
N LEU A 208 -11.71 19.03 29.19
CA LEU A 208 -12.53 19.41 30.33
C LEU A 208 -12.88 20.90 30.28
N PHE A 209 -14.16 21.20 30.08
CA PHE A 209 -14.73 22.54 30.20
C PHE A 209 -15.36 22.73 31.60
N ASN A 210 -15.91 23.91 31.86
CA ASN A 210 -16.50 24.22 33.17
C ASN A 210 -17.86 23.58 33.42
N ASP A 211 -18.52 23.07 32.39
CA ASP A 211 -19.88 22.54 32.41
C ASP A 211 -20.06 21.23 31.62
N HIS A 212 -19.08 20.83 30.81
CA HIS A 212 -19.10 19.60 30.03
C HIS A 212 -17.69 19.08 29.72
N ILE A 213 -17.64 17.94 29.04
CA ILE A 213 -16.42 17.39 28.46
C ILE A 213 -16.61 17.12 26.96
N GLU A 214 -15.53 17.21 26.19
CA GLU A 214 -15.47 16.65 24.83
C GLU A 214 -14.48 15.49 24.80
N LEU A 215 -14.90 14.35 24.25
CA LEU A 215 -14.07 13.16 24.10
C LEU A 215 -13.53 13.07 22.68
N ASN A 216 -12.30 12.59 22.52
CA ASN A 216 -11.84 12.12 21.23
C ASN A 216 -12.25 10.65 21.00
N ASN A 217 -12.14 10.17 19.76
CA ASN A 217 -12.56 8.80 19.38
C ASN A 217 -11.95 7.68 20.23
N ASP A 218 -10.77 7.89 20.83
CA ASP A 218 -10.13 6.89 21.69
C ASP A 218 -10.61 6.99 23.14
N ALA A 219 -10.91 8.19 23.64
CA ALA A 219 -11.49 8.37 24.97
C ALA A 219 -12.95 7.89 25.03
N GLU A 220 -13.69 7.95 23.91
CA GLU A 220 -15.04 7.38 23.78
C GLU A 220 -15.09 5.85 23.97
N LYS A 221 -13.95 5.16 23.85
CA LYS A 221 -13.84 3.71 24.11
C LYS A 221 -13.84 3.39 25.60
N GLN A 222 -13.51 4.37 26.44
CA GLN A 222 -13.66 4.29 27.89
C GLN A 222 -15.07 4.77 28.24
N GLN A 223 -15.67 4.23 29.31
CA GLN A 223 -17.01 4.64 29.76
C GLN A 223 -16.96 5.97 30.52
N ILE A 224 -16.40 7.00 29.87
CA ILE A 224 -16.12 8.28 30.50
C ILE A 224 -17.41 9.03 30.79
N THR A 225 -17.56 9.44 32.04
CA THR A 225 -18.63 10.33 32.49
C THR A 225 -18.04 11.51 33.27
N PHE A 226 -18.80 12.59 33.36
CA PHE A 226 -18.37 13.85 33.95
C PHE A 226 -19.36 14.33 35.01
N ASP A 227 -18.83 14.64 36.19
CA ASP A 227 -19.57 15.25 37.28
C ASP A 227 -18.86 16.54 37.75
N LYS A 228 -19.65 17.61 37.89
CA LYS A 228 -19.21 18.84 38.56
C LYS A 228 -19.68 18.82 40.01
N LEU A 229 -18.74 18.63 40.93
CA LEU A 229 -19.03 18.50 42.36
C LEU A 229 -19.18 19.87 43.05
N GLY A 230 -18.63 20.92 42.45
CA GLY A 230 -18.68 22.27 42.97
C GLY A 230 -18.00 23.27 42.04
N VAL A 231 -17.85 24.51 42.51
CA VAL A 231 -17.07 25.52 41.79
C VAL A 231 -15.61 25.06 41.74
N GLY A 232 -15.08 24.93 40.53
CA GLY A 232 -13.72 24.45 40.30
C GLY A 232 -13.45 23.04 40.83
N ASP A 233 -14.47 22.17 40.97
CA ASP A 233 -14.30 20.78 41.39
C ASP A 233 -14.96 19.83 40.38
N TYR A 234 -14.13 19.10 39.65
CA TYR A 234 -14.50 18.27 38.52
C TYR A 234 -14.06 16.83 38.74
N LEU A 235 -14.93 15.89 38.38
CA LEU A 235 -14.67 14.47 38.42
C LEU A 235 -14.90 13.86 37.04
N ILE A 236 -13.87 13.21 36.51
CA ILE A 236 -13.92 12.39 35.30
C ILE A 236 -13.93 10.94 35.76
N GLN A 237 -15.02 10.22 35.50
CA GLN A 237 -15.21 8.86 35.96
C GLN A 237 -15.10 7.85 34.83
N GLY A 238 -14.76 6.60 35.15
CA GLY A 238 -14.64 5.51 34.19
C GLY A 238 -13.34 5.53 33.39
N SER A 239 -12.37 6.35 33.81
CA SER A 239 -11.03 6.39 33.24
C SER A 239 -10.12 5.31 33.83
N LEU A 240 -9.08 4.95 33.08
CA LEU A 240 -8.01 4.05 33.54
C LEU A 240 -6.83 4.81 34.20
N GLY A 241 -7.06 6.05 34.64
CA GLY A 241 -6.06 6.98 35.13
C GLY A 241 -5.39 7.82 34.03
N PHE A 242 -4.36 8.58 34.40
CA PHE A 242 -3.59 9.43 33.48
C PHE A 242 -2.68 8.63 32.55
N ALA A 243 -2.36 9.22 31.40
CA ALA A 243 -1.34 8.70 30.50
C ALA A 243 -0.01 8.43 31.24
N GLN A 244 0.59 7.27 31.00
CA GLN A 244 1.84 6.82 31.66
C GLN A 244 3.10 7.36 30.96
N GLU A 245 2.96 7.91 29.75
CA GLU A 245 4.07 8.44 28.95
C GLU A 245 3.75 9.81 28.37
N GLY A 246 4.70 10.73 28.44
CA GLY A 246 4.59 12.07 27.89
C GLY A 246 3.76 13.02 28.78
N TRP A 247 2.91 13.83 28.15
CA TRP A 247 2.05 14.80 28.84
C TRP A 247 0.72 14.15 29.26
N TYR A 248 0.11 14.68 30.32
CA TYR A 248 -1.18 14.20 30.82
C TYR A 248 -2.16 15.32 31.24
N ILE A 249 -1.67 16.53 31.54
CA ILE A 249 -2.48 17.73 31.74
C ILE A 249 -1.88 18.88 30.93
N GLU A 250 -2.69 19.56 30.11
CA GLU A 250 -2.36 20.87 29.55
C GLU A 250 -3.41 21.90 29.99
N VAL A 251 -2.93 22.96 30.63
CA VAL A 251 -3.77 24.04 31.17
C VAL A 251 -3.84 25.19 30.15
N PRO A 252 -5.01 25.82 29.95
CA PRO A 252 -5.13 26.93 29.02
C PRO A 252 -4.26 28.11 29.45
N LYS A 253 -3.59 28.75 28.48
CA LYS A 253 -2.70 29.89 28.68
C LYS A 253 -3.28 31.17 28.07
N ASP A 254 -2.97 32.29 28.69
CA ASP A 254 -3.25 33.63 28.16
C ASP A 254 -2.23 34.02 27.07
N ALA A 255 -2.43 35.18 26.45
CA ALA A 255 -1.55 35.69 25.38
C ALA A 255 -0.11 35.97 25.84
N ASN A 256 0.14 36.06 27.14
CA ASN A 256 1.45 36.26 27.74
C ASN A 256 2.10 34.93 28.18
N GLY A 257 1.44 33.80 27.93
CA GLY A 257 1.92 32.46 28.29
C GLY A 257 1.62 32.04 29.73
N ASN A 258 0.87 32.82 30.51
CA ASN A 258 0.51 32.44 31.87
C ASN A 258 -0.68 31.49 31.87
N THR A 259 -0.69 30.51 32.76
CA THR A 259 -1.89 29.68 32.98
C THR A 259 -3.05 30.53 33.47
N VAL A 260 -4.25 30.32 32.95
CA VAL A 260 -5.43 31.12 33.35
C VAL A 260 -5.99 30.69 34.71
N VAL A 261 -5.81 29.42 35.07
CA VAL A 261 -6.22 28.79 36.34
C VAL A 261 -5.03 28.06 36.96
N ALA A 262 -5.02 27.96 38.30
CA ALA A 262 -4.21 26.94 38.96
C ALA A 262 -4.99 25.63 38.95
N VAL A 263 -4.33 24.52 38.63
CA VAL A 263 -4.97 23.20 38.52
C VAL A 263 -4.26 22.23 39.44
N GLU A 264 -5.02 21.55 40.27
CA GLU A 264 -4.58 20.41 41.07
C GLU A 264 -5.36 19.19 40.61
N TYR A 265 -4.70 18.04 40.58
CA TYR A 265 -5.31 16.84 40.05
C TYR A 265 -4.74 15.59 40.72
N SER A 266 -5.55 14.54 40.76
CA SER A 266 -5.17 13.24 41.31
C SER A 266 -5.96 12.12 40.65
N THR A 267 -5.30 10.98 40.44
CA THR A 267 -5.99 9.73 40.13
C THR A 267 -6.51 9.10 41.42
N LEU A 268 -7.79 8.73 41.43
CA LEU A 268 -8.43 8.00 42.52
C LEU A 268 -8.09 6.50 42.42
N GLU A 269 -8.32 5.74 43.50
CA GLU A 269 -7.99 4.30 43.55
C GLU A 269 -8.67 3.47 42.45
N ASN A 270 -9.84 3.91 41.98
CA ASN A 270 -10.60 3.27 40.91
C ASN A 270 -10.19 3.71 39.50
N GLY A 271 -9.19 4.58 39.36
CA GLY A 271 -8.73 5.12 38.07
C GLY A 271 -9.43 6.41 37.64
N ASP A 272 -10.47 6.86 38.35
CA ASP A 272 -11.14 8.13 38.09
C ASP A 272 -10.17 9.30 38.32
N ILE A 273 -10.42 10.43 37.65
CA ILE A 273 -9.57 11.61 37.74
C ILE A 273 -10.34 12.74 38.42
N SER A 274 -9.81 13.20 39.56
CA SER A 274 -10.26 14.43 40.20
C SER A 274 -9.41 15.60 39.72
N ILE A 275 -10.06 16.69 39.31
CA ILE A 275 -9.42 17.94 38.90
C ILE A 275 -10.06 19.08 39.67
N LYS A 276 -9.24 19.86 40.37
CA LYS A 276 -9.65 21.06 41.09
C LYS A 276 -8.97 22.29 40.52
N THR A 277 -9.71 23.38 40.35
CA THR A 277 -9.21 24.63 39.79
C THR A 277 -9.43 25.80 40.72
N TYR A 278 -8.40 26.64 40.84
CA TYR A 278 -8.37 27.76 41.79
C TYR A 278 -7.90 29.05 41.13
N LYS A 279 -8.19 30.18 41.78
CA LYS A 279 -7.43 31.41 41.52
C LYS A 279 -5.96 31.18 41.85
N ARG A 280 -5.10 31.92 41.17
CA ARG A 280 -3.66 31.87 41.38
C ARG A 280 -3.29 32.83 42.51
N LYS A 281 -2.45 32.39 43.45
CA LYS A 281 -1.78 33.27 44.43
C LYS A 281 -0.28 33.06 44.37
N PHE A 282 0.47 34.12 44.68
CA PHE A 282 1.91 34.00 44.86
C PHE A 282 2.19 33.58 46.30
N ASP A 283 2.82 32.42 46.46
CA ASP A 283 3.34 31.95 47.73
C ASP A 283 4.75 32.51 47.91
N ILE A 284 4.94 33.31 48.97
CA ILE A 284 6.21 33.99 49.25
C ILE A 284 7.27 32.99 49.73
N GLU A 285 6.88 31.93 50.45
CA GLU A 285 7.82 30.95 51.01
C GLU A 285 8.33 30.00 49.92
N LEU A 286 7.44 29.56 49.02
CA LEU A 286 7.80 28.74 47.86
C LEU A 286 8.35 29.56 46.69
N ALA A 287 8.22 30.89 46.75
CA ALA A 287 8.50 31.82 45.66
C ALA A 287 7.86 31.38 44.33
N ALA A 288 6.63 30.85 44.40
CA ALA A 288 5.94 30.20 43.29
C ALA A 288 4.47 30.62 43.22
N ILE A 289 3.89 30.51 42.02
CA ILE A 289 2.44 30.67 41.84
C ILE A 289 1.77 29.33 42.19
N VAL A 290 0.88 29.35 43.18
CA VAL A 290 0.13 28.18 43.66
C VAL A 290 -1.37 28.41 43.55
N GLY A 291 -2.16 27.35 43.71
CA GLY A 291 -3.61 27.44 43.84
C GLY A 291 -4.02 28.12 45.14
N ASP A 292 -4.96 29.06 45.05
CA ASP A 292 -5.58 29.64 46.23
C ASP A 292 -6.78 28.80 46.66
N HIS A 293 -6.55 27.87 47.57
CA HIS A 293 -7.57 26.91 48.06
C HIS A 293 -8.81 27.58 48.66
N GLU A 294 -8.71 28.82 49.14
CA GLU A 294 -9.84 29.59 49.67
C GLU A 294 -10.68 30.25 48.57
N ASN A 295 -10.17 30.29 47.34
CA ASN A 295 -10.79 30.91 46.17
C ASN A 295 -10.86 29.92 44.99
N PRO A 296 -11.70 28.87 45.08
CA PRO A 296 -11.98 28.01 43.95
C PRO A 296 -12.54 28.83 42.78
N MET A 297 -12.16 28.45 41.56
CA MET A 297 -12.57 29.17 40.35
C MET A 297 -12.80 28.18 39.22
N ASP A 298 -13.95 28.29 38.57
CA ASP A 298 -14.25 27.48 37.38
C ASP A 298 -13.28 27.77 36.23
N ILE A 299 -13.18 26.83 35.29
CA ILE A 299 -12.47 27.03 34.03
C ILE A 299 -13.19 28.18 33.29
N PRO A 300 -12.48 29.20 32.79
CA PRO A 300 -13.13 30.30 32.08
C PRO A 300 -13.90 29.84 30.84
N ASP A 301 -15.02 30.48 30.54
CA ASP A 301 -15.83 30.18 29.35
C ASP A 301 -14.99 30.19 28.06
N GLY A 302 -15.22 29.19 27.20
CA GLY A 302 -14.48 29.02 25.95
C GLY A 302 -13.03 28.56 26.12
N ARG A 303 -12.61 28.16 27.32
CA ARG A 303 -11.33 27.50 27.60
C ARG A 303 -11.59 26.10 28.15
N TRP A 304 -10.62 25.21 28.00
CA TRP A 304 -10.64 23.85 28.50
C TRP A 304 -9.27 23.42 28.99
N ILE A 305 -9.23 22.39 29.82
CA ILE A 305 -8.02 21.66 30.20
C ILE A 305 -7.98 20.39 29.34
N ASP A 306 -6.87 20.14 28.63
CA ASP A 306 -6.68 18.85 27.96
C ASP A 306 -6.17 17.83 28.98
N VAL A 307 -6.90 16.74 29.13
CA VAL A 307 -6.61 15.64 30.06
C VAL A 307 -6.33 14.39 29.25
N ARG A 308 -5.10 13.88 29.27
CA ARG A 308 -4.75 12.65 28.55
C ARG A 308 -4.84 11.45 29.48
N LEU A 309 -5.66 10.49 29.09
CA LEU A 309 -5.94 9.28 29.85
C LEU A 309 -4.94 8.18 29.49
N HIS A 310 -4.90 7.15 30.33
CA HIS A 310 -4.22 5.90 30.02
C HIS A 310 -5.01 5.13 28.94
N GLU A 311 -4.29 4.54 27.99
CA GLU A 311 -4.85 3.61 27.01
C GLU A 311 -4.52 2.19 27.44
N GLU A 312 -5.53 1.32 27.56
CA GLU A 312 -5.28 -0.12 27.65
C GLU A 312 -5.07 -0.66 26.24
N LEU A 313 -3.94 -1.33 26.02
CA LEU A 313 -3.68 -2.03 24.76
C LEU A 313 -4.66 -3.18 24.66
N VAL A 314 -5.66 -3.07 23.81
CA VAL A 314 -6.50 -4.22 23.43
C VAL A 314 -5.61 -5.18 22.65
N LEU A 315 -5.04 -6.16 23.34
CA LEU A 315 -4.54 -7.37 22.71
C LEU A 315 -5.79 -8.08 22.19
N GLU A 316 -6.01 -8.07 20.87
CA GLU A 316 -7.07 -8.90 20.28
C GLU A 316 -6.82 -10.35 20.72
N GLU A 317 -7.73 -10.91 21.52
CA GLU A 317 -7.77 -12.34 21.78
C GLU A 317 -7.83 -13.02 20.41
N THR A 318 -6.79 -13.80 20.11
CA THR A 318 -6.83 -14.74 19.01
C THR A 318 -8.06 -15.62 19.23
N LEU A 319 -9.07 -15.50 18.37
CA LEU A 319 -10.16 -16.46 18.32
C LEU A 319 -9.54 -17.86 18.32
N PRO A 320 -10.01 -18.79 19.16
CA PRO A 320 -9.47 -20.14 19.16
C PRO A 320 -9.62 -20.70 17.74
N ASP A 321 -8.55 -21.31 17.22
CA ASP A 321 -8.56 -22.07 15.98
C ASP A 321 -9.77 -23.01 16.03
N ASP A 322 -10.81 -22.69 15.27
CA ASP A 322 -11.89 -23.62 15.02
C ASP A 322 -11.27 -24.78 14.22
N ALA A 323 -10.93 -25.83 14.96
CA ALA A 323 -10.49 -27.09 14.42
C ALA A 323 -11.63 -27.69 13.59
N GLU A 324 -11.41 -27.82 12.28
CA GLU A 324 -11.80 -28.99 11.45
C GLU A 324 -10.98 -29.06 10.15
#